data_AF-A0A8S3UC05-F1
#
_entry.id   AF-A0A8S3UC05-F1
#
_cell.length_a   1.000
_cell.length_b   1.000
_cell.length_c   1.000
_cell.angle_alpha   90.00
_cell.angle_beta   90.00
_cell.angle_gamma   90.00
#
_symmetry.space_group_name_H-M   'P 1'
#
loop_
_entity.id
_entity.type
_entity.pdbx_description
1 polymer ?
#
loop_
_entity_poly.entity_id
_entity_poly.type
_entity_poly.pdbx_seq_one_letter_code
_entity_poly.pdbx_strand_id
1 'polypeptide(L)'
;MKELYDQTKERLKTIEDYLKPNVKIHTIWECEFDQQKYPEVDPHLKPIDKRDAFYGGRTETIQLYNNLSDLKGRYVDFCSLYPSVNKYCKYPIGHPITYTDVSVDDYIKNNYFGIMKCKILPPKGLYHPVLPYKQLTSDNTHKLLFGLCRTCMNKISFKCKHIDDPTLNKHDKIHEIKRCKECKNIKNEKCIHSDEERVIVGTWSTIEIDKAIEKDTFMKYKQEASGCKCDPKYCKHDCKNDKECKTKIQYIIDNTAYDLDIDKVKYNSGLRFIAKICLNNLWGHFEYKNKEEYSKPNPSVNVYIALFTTAHARLKLYELLDILQERVLYMDTDSCIYNDDGSEACKKIESMMGNKLGDLTDEIVSKHNANHIKQFISAGQKIIL
;
A
#
# COMPACT_ATOMS: atom_id res chain seq x y z
N MET A 1 10.80 9.72 54.72
CA MET A 1 10.89 8.49 53.89
C MET A 1 10.18 7.30 54.53
N LYS A 2 10.41 6.95 55.81
CA LYS A 2 9.68 5.85 56.49
C LYS A 2 8.16 6.02 56.48
N GLU A 3 7.68 7.22 56.79
CA GLU A 3 6.25 7.53 56.86
C GLU A 3 5.51 7.33 55.52
N LEU A 4 6.14 7.69 54.40
CA LEU A 4 5.58 7.47 53.05
C LEU A 4 5.56 5.98 52.68
N TYR A 5 6.58 5.22 53.10
CA TYR A 5 6.65 3.78 52.89
C TYR A 5 5.57 3.02 53.68
N ASP A 6 5.37 3.42 54.93
CA ASP A 6 4.36 2.82 55.81
C ASP A 6 2.93 3.12 55.31
N GLN A 7 2.67 4.37 54.89
CA GLN A 7 1.40 4.76 54.25
C GLN A 7 1.14 3.98 52.93
N THR A 8 2.19 3.71 52.15
CA THR A 8 2.06 2.97 50.89
C THR A 8 1.77 1.48 51.15
N LYS A 9 2.38 0.88 52.17
CA LYS A 9 2.07 -0.50 52.60
C LYS A 9 0.64 -0.63 53.11
N GLU A 10 0.14 0.35 53.86
CA GLU A 10 -1.22 0.33 54.39
C GLU A 10 -2.27 0.40 53.27
N ARG A 11 -2.00 1.22 52.24
CA ARG A 11 -2.81 1.27 51.01
C ARG A 11 -2.78 -0.04 50.23
N LEU A 12 -1.61 -0.66 50.05
CA LEU A 12 -1.48 -1.95 49.39
C LEU A 12 -2.30 -3.04 50.09
N LYS A 13 -2.23 -3.07 51.42
CA LYS A 13 -3.00 -4.03 52.23
C LYS A 13 -4.50 -3.83 52.09
N THR A 14 -4.96 -2.58 52.07
CA THR A 14 -6.38 -2.24 51.85
C THR A 14 -6.85 -2.70 50.46
N ILE A 15 -6.03 -2.52 49.43
CA ILE A 15 -6.33 -2.94 48.05
C ILE A 15 -6.36 -4.46 47.94
N GLU A 16 -5.39 -5.15 48.53
CA GLU A 16 -5.33 -6.61 48.56
C GLU A 16 -6.53 -7.22 49.28
N ASP A 17 -6.93 -6.67 50.42
CA ASP A 17 -8.04 -7.19 51.20
C ASP A 17 -9.40 -6.94 50.51
N TYR A 18 -9.53 -5.88 49.70
CA TYR A 18 -10.74 -5.60 48.91
C TYR A 18 -10.86 -6.49 47.66
N LEU A 19 -9.73 -6.89 47.05
CA LEU A 19 -9.70 -7.56 45.74
C LEU A 19 -9.35 -9.06 45.80
N LYS A 20 -8.88 -9.57 46.94
CA LYS A 20 -8.52 -10.98 47.20
C LYS A 20 -9.58 -12.02 46.82
N PRO A 21 -10.90 -11.79 46.91
CA PRO A 21 -11.86 -12.84 46.57
C PRO A 21 -11.84 -13.23 45.08
N ASN A 22 -11.39 -12.34 44.17
CA ASN A 22 -11.61 -12.51 42.74
C ASN A 22 -10.36 -12.36 41.84
N VAL A 23 -9.22 -11.90 42.36
CA VAL A 23 -8.03 -11.64 41.54
C VAL A 23 -6.74 -11.94 42.30
N LYS A 24 -5.78 -12.58 41.61
CA LYS A 24 -4.41 -12.75 42.12
C LYS A 24 -3.61 -11.47 41.89
N ILE A 25 -3.26 -10.76 42.95
CA ILE A 25 -2.48 -9.52 42.90
C ILE A 25 -0.99 -9.83 43.05
N HIS A 26 -0.17 -9.29 42.14
CA HIS A 26 1.29 -9.30 42.23
C HIS A 26 1.76 -7.85 42.42
N THR A 27 2.40 -7.58 43.55
CA THR A 27 2.92 -6.26 43.92
C THR A 27 4.45 -6.26 43.78
N ILE A 28 5.01 -5.32 43.02
CA ILE A 28 6.46 -5.14 42.83
C ILE A 28 6.77 -3.67 43.10
N TRP A 29 7.78 -3.38 43.92
CA TRP A 29 8.22 -2.01 44.16
C TRP A 29 9.09 -1.50 43.00
N GLU A 30 9.06 -0.20 42.70
CA GLU A 30 9.83 0.40 41.60
C GLU A 30 11.32 0.06 41.67
N CYS A 31 11.93 0.10 42.86
CA CYS A 31 13.32 -0.28 43.06
C CYS A 31 13.61 -1.77 42.84
N GLU A 32 12.63 -2.65 43.04
CA GLU A 32 12.73 -4.08 42.74
C GLU A 32 12.46 -4.35 41.25
N PHE A 33 11.60 -3.55 40.62
CA PHE A 33 11.34 -3.56 39.19
C PHE A 33 12.59 -3.14 38.40
N ASP A 34 13.30 -2.11 38.85
CA ASP A 34 14.53 -1.62 38.22
C ASP A 34 15.73 -2.57 38.41
N GLN A 35 15.70 -3.43 39.43
CA GLN A 35 16.74 -4.44 39.69
C GLN A 35 16.54 -5.72 38.88
N GLN A 36 15.34 -5.94 38.30
CA GLN A 36 15.12 -7.06 37.39
C GLN A 36 15.83 -6.79 36.07
N LYS A 37 16.97 -7.48 35.86
CA LYS A 37 17.55 -7.63 34.52
C LYS A 37 16.60 -8.44 33.66
N TYR A 38 15.74 -7.76 32.91
CA TYR A 38 15.08 -8.38 31.78
C TYR A 38 16.15 -8.94 30.83
N PRO A 39 15.92 -10.09 30.18
CA PRO A 39 16.76 -10.47 29.06
C PRO A 39 16.83 -9.26 28.12
N GLU A 40 18.03 -8.92 27.65
CA GLU A 40 18.19 -7.89 26.63
C GLU A 40 17.18 -8.22 25.53
N VAL A 41 16.11 -7.43 25.44
CA VAL A 41 15.19 -7.51 24.31
C VAL A 41 16.08 -7.25 23.12
N ASP A 42 16.20 -8.22 22.22
CA ASP A 42 16.95 -8.05 20.98
C ASP A 42 16.62 -6.65 20.44
N PRO A 43 17.61 -5.77 20.22
CA PRO A 43 17.36 -4.42 19.73
C PRO A 43 16.52 -4.39 18.43
N HIS A 44 16.39 -5.52 17.73
CA HIS A 44 15.53 -5.73 16.56
C HIS A 44 14.04 -6.02 16.90
N LEU A 45 13.74 -6.50 18.11
CA LEU A 45 12.39 -6.75 18.65
C LEU A 45 11.85 -5.53 19.41
N LYS A 46 12.03 -4.32 18.87
CA LYS A 46 11.28 -3.15 19.38
C LYS A 46 9.78 -3.41 19.22
N PRO A 47 8.97 -3.20 20.29
CA PRO A 47 7.51 -3.27 20.20
C PRO A 47 6.99 -2.42 19.03
N ILE A 48 5.94 -2.89 18.37
CA ILE A 48 5.33 -2.17 17.25
C ILE A 48 4.79 -0.82 17.75
N ASP A 49 5.30 0.28 17.19
CA ASP A 49 4.66 1.58 17.35
C ASP A 49 3.42 1.62 16.43
N LYS A 50 2.26 1.84 17.04
CA LYS A 50 0.96 1.92 16.35
C LYS A 50 0.96 3.07 15.32
N ARG A 51 1.73 4.13 15.57
CA ARG A 51 1.86 5.30 14.69
C ARG A 51 2.70 5.01 13.44
N ASP A 52 3.54 3.98 13.46
CA ASP A 52 4.29 3.57 12.26
C ASP A 52 3.33 3.11 11.17
N ALA A 53 2.29 2.36 11.54
CA ALA A 53 1.22 1.89 10.65
C ALA A 53 0.22 2.98 10.24
N PHE A 54 0.29 4.18 10.84
CA PHE A 54 -0.61 5.27 10.49
C PHE A 54 -0.08 6.06 9.30
N TYR A 55 -0.73 5.90 8.14
CA TYR A 55 -0.43 6.62 6.91
C TYR A 55 -1.62 7.49 6.50
N GLY A 56 -1.37 8.60 5.80
CA GLY A 56 -2.40 9.48 5.27
C GLY A 56 -3.02 8.96 3.96
N GLY A 57 -3.72 9.86 3.25
CA GLY A 57 -4.19 9.61 1.90
C GLY A 57 -3.04 9.46 0.89
N ARG A 58 -3.32 8.84 -0.25
CA ARG A 58 -2.37 8.72 -1.36
C ARG A 58 -2.58 9.90 -2.32
N THR A 59 -1.53 10.70 -2.50
CA THR A 59 -1.51 11.81 -3.46
C THR A 59 -0.30 11.66 -4.35
N GLU A 60 -0.50 11.42 -5.64
CA GLU A 60 0.59 11.19 -6.59
C GLU A 60 0.27 11.79 -7.96
N THR A 61 1.32 12.33 -8.59
CA THR A 61 1.26 12.85 -9.95
C THR A 61 2.02 11.89 -10.84
N ILE A 62 1.30 11.18 -11.71
CA ILE A 62 1.90 10.19 -12.62
C ILE A 62 2.46 10.88 -13.86
N GLN A 63 1.73 11.86 -14.39
CA GLN A 63 2.14 12.63 -15.55
C GLN A 63 2.11 14.13 -15.24
N LEU A 64 3.09 14.88 -15.75
CA LEU A 64 3.14 16.35 -15.59
C LEU A 64 2.43 17.08 -16.73
N TYR A 65 2.33 16.44 -17.89
CA TYR A 65 1.74 17.00 -19.10
C TYR A 65 1.12 15.88 -19.92
N ASN A 66 -0.13 16.06 -20.33
CA ASN A 66 -0.76 15.21 -21.32
C ASN A 66 -1.69 16.04 -22.23
N ASN A 67 -1.52 15.90 -23.55
CA ASN A 67 -2.43 16.51 -24.51
C ASN A 67 -3.54 15.51 -24.82
N LEU A 68 -4.75 15.83 -24.39
CA LEU A 68 -5.94 15.01 -24.54
C LEU A 68 -6.83 15.57 -25.65
N SER A 69 -6.26 16.21 -26.68
CA SER A 69 -7.05 16.76 -27.80
C SER A 69 -7.86 15.69 -28.54
N ASP A 70 -7.30 14.48 -28.64
CA ASP A 70 -7.92 13.33 -29.34
C ASP A 70 -8.59 12.34 -28.37
N LEU A 71 -8.46 12.58 -27.06
CA LEU A 71 -8.99 11.74 -25.98
C LEU A 71 -9.91 12.57 -25.07
N LYS A 72 -10.48 11.96 -24.03
CA LYS A 72 -11.25 12.72 -23.03
C LYS A 72 -10.58 12.60 -21.68
N GLY A 73 -10.14 13.70 -21.07
CA GLY A 73 -9.72 13.66 -19.68
C GLY A 73 -10.93 13.65 -18.75
N ARG A 74 -10.97 12.69 -17.83
CA ARG A 74 -12.03 12.54 -16.84
C ARG A 74 -11.47 12.80 -15.46
N TYR A 75 -12.30 13.37 -14.59
CA TYR A 75 -11.96 13.60 -13.18
C TYR A 75 -13.08 13.01 -12.33
N VAL A 76 -12.75 11.94 -11.62
CA VAL A 76 -13.69 11.24 -10.75
C VAL A 76 -13.30 11.43 -9.30
N ASP A 77 -14.31 11.57 -8.45
CA ASP A 77 -14.17 11.72 -7.01
C ASP A 77 -15.16 10.79 -6.28
N PHE A 78 -14.72 10.18 -5.19
CA PHE A 78 -15.59 9.35 -4.35
C PHE A 78 -16.50 10.21 -3.48
N CYS A 79 -17.80 10.00 -3.61
CA CYS A 79 -18.80 10.62 -2.72
C CYS A 79 -18.58 10.20 -1.26
N SER A 80 -17.89 11.05 -0.49
CA SER A 80 -17.59 10.84 0.94
C SER A 80 -16.83 9.53 1.21
N LEU A 81 -15.61 9.41 0.68
CA LEU A 81 -14.78 8.20 0.80
C LEU A 81 -14.61 7.73 2.25
N TYR A 82 -14.17 8.61 3.15
CA TYR A 82 -13.92 8.25 4.56
C TYR A 82 -15.20 7.79 5.29
N PRO A 83 -16.34 8.50 5.20
CA PRO A 83 -17.60 7.97 5.72
C PRO A 83 -18.05 6.65 5.09
N SER A 84 -17.82 6.45 3.79
CA SER A 84 -18.16 5.20 3.09
C SER A 84 -17.40 4.01 3.67
N VAL A 85 -16.07 4.14 3.81
CA VAL A 85 -15.26 3.04 4.37
C VAL A 85 -15.57 2.79 5.85
N ASN A 86 -15.85 3.83 6.63
CA ASN A 86 -16.29 3.68 8.01
C ASN A 86 -17.61 2.90 8.13
N LYS A 87 -18.49 3.00 7.12
CA LYS A 87 -19.80 2.32 7.11
C LYS A 87 -19.71 0.86 6.67
N TYR A 88 -18.94 0.58 5.62
CA TYR A 88 -18.98 -0.72 4.94
C TYR A 88 -17.76 -1.62 5.22
N CYS A 89 -16.65 -1.08 5.73
CA CYS A 89 -15.42 -1.85 5.89
C CYS A 89 -15.26 -2.43 7.31
N LYS A 90 -14.41 -3.46 7.44
CA LYS A 90 -14.11 -4.13 8.71
C LYS A 90 -13.08 -3.37 9.52
N TYR A 91 -13.30 -3.29 10.83
CA TYR A 91 -12.39 -2.64 11.79
C TYR A 91 -12.01 -3.60 12.91
N PRO A 92 -10.80 -3.46 13.49
CA PRO A 92 -10.42 -4.27 14.64
C PRO A 92 -11.28 -3.88 15.85
N ILE A 93 -11.80 -4.88 16.55
CA ILE A 93 -12.65 -4.74 17.73
C ILE A 93 -11.96 -5.47 18.89
N GLY A 94 -12.05 -4.92 20.09
CA GLY A 94 -11.49 -5.50 21.31
C GLY A 94 -10.06 -5.05 21.62
N HIS A 95 -9.48 -5.69 22.64
CA HIS A 95 -8.11 -5.40 23.08
C HIS A 95 -7.09 -6.09 22.16
N PRO A 96 -6.05 -5.38 21.71
CA PRO A 96 -5.04 -5.98 20.84
C PRO A 96 -4.24 -7.05 21.59
N ILE A 97 -4.06 -8.20 20.95
CA ILE A 97 -3.20 -9.29 21.40
C ILE A 97 -1.91 -9.23 20.59
N THR A 98 -0.76 -9.23 21.27
CA THR A 98 0.55 -9.16 20.62
C THR A 98 1.09 -10.57 20.38
N TYR A 99 1.52 -10.81 19.14
CA TYR A 99 2.24 -12.01 18.75
C TYR A 99 3.65 -11.61 18.29
N THR A 100 4.66 -12.41 18.64
CA THR A 100 6.03 -12.26 18.15
C THR A 100 6.41 -13.49 17.34
N ASP A 101 7.36 -13.34 16.42
CA ASP A 101 7.93 -14.44 15.63
C ASP A 101 6.90 -15.29 14.87
N VAL A 102 5.87 -14.64 14.33
CA VAL A 102 4.82 -15.27 13.53
C VAL A 102 5.37 -15.66 12.16
N SER A 103 5.27 -16.95 11.81
CA SER A 103 5.62 -17.42 10.47
C SER A 103 4.56 -17.03 9.42
N VAL A 104 4.93 -17.03 8.14
CA VAL A 104 3.97 -16.74 7.05
C VAL A 104 2.84 -17.78 7.03
N ASP A 105 3.15 -19.05 7.29
CA ASP A 105 2.16 -20.12 7.33
C ASP A 105 1.18 -19.94 8.49
N ASP A 106 1.68 -19.54 9.65
CA ASP A 106 0.83 -19.21 10.80
C ASP A 106 -0.06 -18.01 10.52
N TYR A 107 0.46 -17.01 9.80
CA TYR A 107 -0.32 -15.85 9.40
C TYR A 107 -1.51 -16.25 8.52
N ILE A 108 -1.23 -17.03 7.47
CA ILE A 108 -2.25 -17.49 6.51
C ILE A 108 -3.27 -18.39 7.20
N LYS A 109 -2.83 -19.30 8.08
CA LYS A 109 -3.68 -20.28 8.75
C LYS A 109 -4.60 -19.65 9.80
N ASN A 110 -4.07 -18.71 10.59
CA ASN A 110 -4.81 -18.11 11.71
C ASN A 110 -5.59 -16.86 11.31
N ASN A 111 -5.42 -16.37 10.08
CA ASN A 111 -6.16 -15.22 9.53
C ASN A 111 -6.11 -14.01 10.48
N TYR A 112 -4.89 -13.64 10.90
CA TYR A 112 -4.69 -12.54 11.85
C TYR A 112 -5.24 -11.23 11.28
N PHE A 113 -5.88 -10.45 12.15
CA PHE A 113 -6.47 -9.18 11.78
C PHE A 113 -5.99 -8.06 12.71
N GLY A 114 -5.26 -7.09 12.16
CA GLY A 114 -4.64 -6.03 12.96
C GLY A 114 -3.53 -5.29 12.23
N ILE A 115 -2.42 -5.06 12.93
CA ILE A 115 -1.20 -4.47 12.35
C ILE A 115 -0.06 -5.46 12.45
N MET A 116 0.82 -5.46 11.45
CA MET A 116 1.97 -6.34 11.40
C MET A 116 3.20 -5.56 10.95
N LYS A 117 4.30 -5.76 11.67
CA LYS A 117 5.63 -5.29 11.26
C LYS A 117 6.36 -6.44 10.60
N CYS A 118 6.67 -6.31 9.33
CA CYS A 118 7.27 -7.38 8.54
C CYS A 118 8.21 -6.84 7.47
N LYS A 119 8.96 -7.75 6.86
CA LYS A 119 9.75 -7.49 5.66
C LYS A 119 8.96 -8.04 4.48
N ILE A 120 8.72 -7.20 3.47
CA ILE A 120 7.99 -7.58 2.26
C ILE A 120 8.90 -7.32 1.06
N LEU A 121 9.03 -8.34 0.21
CA LEU A 121 9.57 -8.17 -1.13
C LEU A 121 8.42 -7.76 -2.06
N PRO A 122 8.39 -6.52 -2.59
CA PRO A 122 7.31 -6.12 -3.47
C PRO A 122 7.34 -6.92 -4.79
N PRO A 123 6.19 -7.19 -5.43
CA PRO A 123 6.19 -7.67 -6.81
C PRO A 123 6.88 -6.64 -7.72
N LYS A 124 7.59 -7.05 -8.77
CA LYS A 124 8.04 -6.09 -9.81
C LYS A 124 6.96 -5.92 -10.87
N GLY A 125 6.95 -4.79 -11.58
CA GLY A 125 6.04 -4.58 -12.72
C GLY A 125 4.58 -4.34 -12.36
N LEU A 126 4.28 -4.02 -11.10
CA LEU A 126 2.95 -3.52 -10.72
C LEU A 126 2.85 -2.04 -11.12
N TYR A 127 1.81 -1.67 -11.89
CA TYR A 127 1.63 -0.29 -12.36
C TYR A 127 1.56 0.71 -11.19
N HIS A 128 0.77 0.37 -10.18
CA HIS A 128 0.59 1.17 -8.98
C HIS A 128 1.01 0.33 -7.77
N PRO A 129 2.00 0.75 -6.98
CA PRO A 129 2.39 0.05 -5.75
C PRO A 129 1.26 0.12 -4.71
N VAL A 130 1.08 -0.94 -3.93
CA VAL A 130 0.04 -1.03 -2.89
C VAL A 130 0.51 -0.42 -1.57
N LEU A 131 1.71 -0.84 -1.13
CA LEU A 131 2.15 -0.55 0.23
C LEU A 131 2.75 0.86 0.37
N PRO A 132 2.30 1.63 1.38
CA PRO A 132 2.91 2.91 1.71
C PRO A 132 4.29 2.74 2.35
N TYR A 133 5.21 3.64 2.00
CA TYR A 133 6.55 3.72 2.57
C TYR A 133 6.82 5.15 3.07
N LYS A 134 7.24 5.29 4.33
CA LYS A 134 7.68 6.56 4.91
C LYS A 134 9.18 6.68 4.71
N GLN A 135 9.60 7.52 3.76
CA GLN A 135 11.00 7.86 3.58
C GLN A 135 11.35 9.04 4.51
N LEU A 136 12.43 8.91 5.28
CA LEU A 136 13.00 10.03 6.02
C LEU A 136 13.73 10.96 5.05
N THR A 137 13.38 12.24 5.06
CA THR A 137 14.00 13.28 4.23
C THR A 137 15.15 13.97 4.99
N SER A 138 15.99 14.72 4.27
CA SER A 138 17.10 15.50 4.85
C SER A 138 16.67 16.48 5.95
N ASP A 139 15.39 16.86 5.95
CA ASP A 139 14.83 17.85 6.87
C ASP A 139 14.19 17.19 8.11
N ASN A 140 14.52 15.92 8.39
CA ASN A 140 13.93 15.09 9.45
C ASN A 140 12.40 14.95 9.37
N THR A 141 11.81 15.19 8.20
CA THR A 141 10.38 14.95 7.95
C THR A 141 10.19 13.65 7.17
N HIS A 142 9.06 12.98 7.40
CA HIS A 142 8.71 11.77 6.66
C HIS A 142 7.88 12.14 5.43
N LYS A 143 8.28 11.64 4.27
CA LYS A 143 7.48 11.71 3.04
C LYS A 143 6.88 10.35 2.74
N LEU A 144 5.59 10.35 2.42
CA LEU A 144 4.87 9.16 1.98
C LEU A 144 5.17 8.90 0.50
N LEU A 145 5.62 7.68 0.21
CA LEU A 145 5.90 7.18 -1.13
C LEU A 145 5.22 5.83 -1.33
N PHE A 146 4.95 5.50 -2.59
CA PHE A 146 4.52 4.19 -3.01
C PHE A 146 5.49 3.70 -4.08
N GLY A 147 6.20 2.59 -3.81
CA GLY A 147 7.25 2.09 -4.70
C GLY A 147 7.50 0.61 -4.52
N LEU A 148 8.13 -0.01 -5.52
CA LEU A 148 8.42 -1.45 -5.56
C LEU A 148 9.87 -1.80 -5.20
N CYS A 149 10.68 -0.79 -4.84
CA CYS A 149 12.07 -0.94 -4.45
C CYS A 149 12.42 0.08 -3.38
N ARG A 150 12.83 -0.40 -2.20
CA ARG A 150 13.30 0.44 -1.10
C ARG A 150 14.47 1.34 -1.52
N THR A 151 15.47 0.80 -2.22
CA THR A 151 16.64 1.58 -2.66
C THR A 151 16.25 2.69 -3.65
N CYS A 152 15.37 2.42 -4.61
CA CYS A 152 14.85 3.46 -5.52
C CYS A 152 14.11 4.55 -4.75
N MET A 153 13.22 4.18 -3.83
CA MET A 153 12.50 5.17 -3.02
C MET A 153 13.45 6.02 -2.18
N ASN A 154 14.48 5.42 -1.58
CA ASN A 154 15.47 6.14 -0.80
C ASN A 154 16.37 7.06 -1.65
N LYS A 155 16.63 6.73 -2.92
CA LYS A 155 17.38 7.57 -3.86
C LYS A 155 16.63 8.84 -4.28
N ILE A 156 15.29 8.86 -4.16
CA ILE A 156 14.50 10.04 -4.52
C ILE A 156 14.80 11.15 -3.52
N SER A 157 15.71 12.06 -3.89
CA SER A 157 15.88 13.34 -3.20
C SER A 157 14.80 14.31 -3.71
N PHE A 158 14.02 14.86 -2.78
CA PHE A 158 13.00 15.87 -3.11
C PHE A 158 13.59 17.26 -3.34
N LYS A 159 14.86 17.46 -3.00
CA LYS A 159 15.64 18.65 -3.33
C LYS A 159 16.66 18.27 -4.40
N CYS A 160 16.50 18.82 -5.60
CA CYS A 160 17.52 18.69 -6.64
C CYS A 160 18.76 19.47 -6.20
N LYS A 161 19.93 18.83 -6.24
CA LYS A 161 21.23 19.46 -6.00
C LYS A 161 21.99 19.76 -7.30
N HIS A 162 21.44 19.36 -8.43
CA HIS A 162 22.05 19.50 -9.76
C HIS A 162 21.82 20.87 -10.40
N ILE A 163 21.14 21.78 -9.69
CA ILE A 163 20.94 23.17 -10.11
C ILE A 163 21.44 24.04 -8.98
N ASP A 164 22.64 24.57 -9.18
CA ASP A 164 23.29 25.53 -8.29
C ASP A 164 23.76 26.73 -9.11
N ASP A 165 22.81 27.40 -9.79
CA ASP A 165 23.08 28.62 -10.52
C ASP A 165 22.83 29.84 -9.62
N PRO A 166 23.86 30.59 -9.20
CA PRO A 166 23.70 31.76 -8.35
C PRO A 166 22.91 32.90 -9.03
N THR A 167 22.74 32.90 -10.35
CA THR A 167 22.04 33.95 -11.11
C THR A 167 20.52 33.79 -11.13
N LEU A 168 20.00 32.59 -10.85
CA LEU A 168 18.56 32.34 -10.79
C LEU A 168 17.95 32.85 -9.47
N ASN A 169 16.83 33.55 -9.55
CA ASN A 169 16.07 33.96 -8.38
C ASN A 169 15.44 32.73 -7.68
N LYS A 170 14.99 32.89 -6.44
CA LYS A 170 14.47 31.78 -5.61
C LYS A 170 13.26 31.06 -6.25
N HIS A 171 12.42 31.78 -6.99
CA HIS A 171 11.24 31.22 -7.63
C HIS A 171 11.62 30.40 -8.88
N ASP A 172 12.51 30.93 -9.73
CA ASP A 172 12.96 30.28 -10.96
C ASP A 172 13.84 29.07 -10.65
N LYS A 173 14.66 29.13 -9.58
CA LYS A 173 15.36 27.97 -9.02
C LYS A 173 14.41 26.82 -8.70
N ILE A 174 13.24 27.08 -8.12
CA ILE A 174 12.27 26.04 -7.77
C ILE A 174 11.67 25.39 -9.03
N HIS A 175 11.40 26.18 -10.08
CA HIS A 175 10.89 25.67 -11.36
C HIS A 175 11.93 24.87 -12.14
N GLU A 176 13.15 25.38 -12.21
CA GLU A 176 14.31 24.72 -12.81
C GLU A 176 14.60 23.39 -12.09
N ILE A 177 14.61 23.38 -10.74
CA ILE A 177 14.80 22.17 -9.92
C ILE A 177 13.77 21.09 -10.25
N LYS A 178 12.51 21.48 -10.49
CA LYS A 178 11.45 20.57 -10.90
C LYS A 178 11.62 20.04 -12.32
N ARG A 179 12.31 20.77 -13.21
CA ARG A 179 12.60 20.41 -14.60
C ARG A 179 13.98 19.78 -14.82
N CYS A 180 14.75 19.57 -13.74
CA CYS A 180 16.09 19.00 -13.83
C CYS A 180 16.10 17.67 -14.61
N LYS A 181 16.83 17.67 -15.72
CA LYS A 181 16.96 16.52 -16.63
C LYS A 181 17.60 15.31 -15.95
N GLU A 182 18.58 15.52 -15.08
CA GLU A 182 19.24 14.45 -14.33
C GLU A 182 18.29 13.81 -13.33
N CYS A 183 17.56 14.60 -12.53
CA CYS A 183 16.53 14.06 -11.63
C CYS A 183 15.41 13.34 -12.38
N LYS A 184 15.05 13.79 -13.58
CA LYS A 184 14.08 13.10 -14.44
C LYS A 184 14.61 11.75 -14.91
N ASN A 185 15.87 11.67 -15.33
CA ASN A 185 16.50 10.42 -15.74
C ASN A 185 16.61 9.43 -14.57
N ILE A 186 17.09 9.87 -13.41
CA ILE A 186 17.19 9.05 -12.19
C ILE A 186 15.83 8.45 -11.80
N LYS A 187 14.73 9.20 -11.96
CA LYS A 187 13.37 8.72 -11.66
C LYS A 187 12.83 7.73 -12.70
N ASN A 188 13.25 7.83 -13.95
CA ASN A 188 12.77 7.00 -15.05
C ASN A 188 13.72 5.83 -15.39
N GLU A 189 14.86 5.72 -14.71
CA GLU A 189 15.78 4.61 -14.85
C GLU A 189 15.12 3.29 -14.44
N LYS A 190 15.34 2.26 -15.25
CA LYS A 190 14.87 0.91 -14.93
C LYS A 190 15.60 0.43 -13.68
N CYS A 191 14.84 -0.04 -12.69
CA CYS A 191 15.40 -0.63 -11.47
C CYS A 191 16.16 -1.93 -11.82
N ILE A 192 17.42 -2.01 -11.40
CA ILE A 192 18.31 -3.18 -11.55
C ILE A 192 18.75 -3.74 -10.18
N HIS A 193 18.10 -3.32 -9.09
CA HIS A 193 18.44 -3.72 -7.73
C HIS A 193 18.09 -5.17 -7.44
N SER A 194 18.88 -5.82 -6.57
CA SER A 194 18.62 -7.18 -6.10
C SER A 194 17.38 -7.24 -5.21
N ASP A 195 16.86 -8.44 -4.95
CA ASP A 195 15.68 -8.56 -4.11
C ASP A 195 15.95 -8.10 -2.66
N GLU A 196 17.14 -8.35 -2.12
CA GLU A 196 17.55 -7.84 -0.79
C GLU A 196 17.57 -6.32 -0.72
N GLU A 197 17.96 -5.65 -1.80
CA GLU A 197 17.95 -4.20 -1.91
C GLU A 197 16.53 -3.65 -2.03
N ARG A 198 15.64 -4.39 -2.70
CA ARG A 198 14.25 -4.01 -2.96
C ARG A 198 13.34 -4.19 -1.76
N VAL A 199 13.61 -5.18 -0.90
CA VAL A 199 12.81 -5.49 0.30
C VAL A 199 12.50 -4.23 1.10
N ILE A 200 11.23 -4.05 1.39
CA ILE A 200 10.71 -2.98 2.23
C ILE A 200 10.44 -3.55 3.62
N VAL A 201 10.84 -2.81 4.65
CA VAL A 201 10.52 -3.12 6.04
C VAL A 201 9.60 -2.03 6.56
N GLY A 202 8.49 -2.42 7.15
CA GLY A 202 7.48 -1.47 7.62
C GLY A 202 6.44 -2.14 8.49
N THR A 203 5.56 -1.29 9.03
CA THR A 203 4.40 -1.73 9.80
C THR A 203 3.16 -1.35 9.02
N TRP A 204 2.33 -2.33 8.67
CA TRP A 204 1.12 -2.09 7.88
C TRP A 204 -0.10 -2.74 8.52
N SER A 205 -1.28 -2.33 8.07
CA SER A 205 -2.51 -3.04 8.38
C SER A 205 -2.55 -4.37 7.64
N THR A 206 -3.13 -5.41 8.25
CA THR A 206 -3.21 -6.74 7.60
C THR A 206 -3.98 -6.68 6.28
N ILE A 207 -4.98 -5.80 6.15
CA ILE A 207 -5.71 -5.59 4.89
C ILE A 207 -4.84 -5.10 3.72
N GLU A 208 -3.83 -4.27 3.98
CA GLU A 208 -2.89 -3.80 2.96
C GLU A 208 -1.88 -4.90 2.59
N ILE A 209 -1.49 -5.70 3.58
CA ILE A 209 -0.61 -6.85 3.40
C ILE A 209 -1.30 -7.94 2.57
N ASP A 210 -2.54 -8.27 2.91
CA ASP A 210 -3.36 -9.22 2.17
C ASP A 210 -3.51 -8.77 0.72
N LYS A 211 -3.77 -7.47 0.49
CA LYS A 211 -3.84 -6.93 -0.88
C LYS A 211 -2.50 -7.04 -1.61
N ALA A 212 -1.38 -6.81 -0.94
CA ALA A 212 -0.05 -6.95 -1.53
C ALA A 212 0.26 -8.42 -1.90
N ILE A 213 -0.05 -9.36 -1.01
CA ILE A 213 0.12 -10.81 -1.24
C ILE A 213 -0.77 -11.28 -2.40
N GLU A 214 -2.02 -10.84 -2.42
CA GLU A 214 -2.98 -11.13 -3.49
C GLU A 214 -2.41 -10.68 -4.85
N LYS A 215 -1.88 -9.46 -4.92
CA LYS A 215 -1.33 -8.91 -6.17
C LYS A 215 -0.08 -9.65 -6.63
N ASP A 216 0.81 -10.03 -5.73
CA ASP A 216 1.98 -10.83 -6.07
C ASP A 216 1.57 -12.23 -6.59
N THR A 217 0.66 -12.90 -5.88
CA THR A 217 0.17 -14.25 -6.21
C THR A 217 -0.50 -14.30 -7.59
N PHE A 218 -1.45 -13.40 -7.87
CA PHE A 218 -2.13 -13.43 -9.17
C PHE A 218 -1.26 -12.93 -10.32
N MET A 219 -0.29 -12.05 -10.05
CA MET A 219 0.69 -11.68 -11.07
C MET A 219 1.57 -12.87 -11.43
N LYS A 220 2.02 -13.66 -10.44
CA LYS A 220 2.73 -14.91 -10.67
C LYS A 220 1.91 -15.87 -11.53
N TYR A 221 0.66 -16.16 -11.15
CA TYR A 221 -0.21 -17.05 -11.94
C TYR A 221 -0.48 -16.54 -13.34
N LYS A 222 -0.69 -15.24 -13.52
CA LYS A 222 -0.87 -14.64 -14.86
C LYS A 222 0.35 -14.87 -15.72
N GLN A 223 1.56 -14.76 -15.16
CA GLN A 223 2.81 -14.95 -15.90
C GLN A 223 3.08 -16.42 -16.20
N GLU A 224 2.91 -17.31 -15.22
CA GLU A 224 3.04 -18.76 -15.42
C GLU A 224 2.07 -19.25 -16.50
N ALA A 225 0.80 -18.84 -16.42
CA ALA A 225 -0.24 -19.23 -17.38
C ALA A 225 -0.09 -18.56 -18.75
N SER A 226 0.77 -17.54 -18.88
CA SER A 226 1.02 -16.87 -20.16
C SER A 226 1.87 -17.71 -21.10
N GLY A 227 2.71 -18.61 -20.58
CA GLY A 227 3.61 -19.45 -21.36
C GLY A 227 4.54 -18.69 -22.32
N CYS A 228 5.28 -19.42 -23.14
CA CYS A 228 5.94 -18.86 -24.32
C CYS A 228 4.89 -18.62 -25.43
N LYS A 229 5.02 -17.53 -26.21
CA LYS A 229 4.18 -17.26 -27.40
C LYS A 229 4.24 -18.32 -28.51
N CYS A 230 5.04 -19.36 -28.31
CA CYS A 230 5.26 -20.48 -29.22
C CYS A 230 4.27 -21.65 -28.99
N ASP A 231 3.01 -21.36 -28.67
CA ASP A 231 1.98 -22.41 -28.51
C ASP A 231 1.69 -23.10 -29.88
N PRO A 232 1.49 -24.43 -29.96
CA PRO A 232 1.34 -25.18 -31.22
C PRO A 232 0.13 -24.79 -32.08
N LYS A 233 -0.83 -24.01 -31.54
CA LYS A 233 -1.92 -23.41 -32.34
C LYS A 233 -1.44 -22.32 -33.30
N TYR A 234 -0.26 -21.72 -33.04
CA TYR A 234 0.32 -20.64 -33.85
C TYR A 234 1.79 -20.88 -34.25
N CYS A 235 2.43 -21.95 -33.77
CA CYS A 235 3.78 -22.38 -34.16
C CYS A 235 3.76 -23.84 -34.63
N LYS A 236 4.38 -24.14 -35.79
CA LYS A 236 4.36 -25.47 -36.44
C LYS A 236 5.43 -26.47 -35.92
N HIS A 237 6.14 -26.18 -34.84
CA HIS A 237 7.24 -27.04 -34.33
C HIS A 237 7.01 -27.51 -32.89
N ASP A 238 7.53 -28.70 -32.57
CA ASP A 238 7.40 -29.38 -31.28
C ASP A 238 8.29 -28.73 -30.20
N CYS A 239 7.72 -27.79 -29.46
CA CYS A 239 8.41 -26.95 -28.47
C CYS A 239 8.95 -27.69 -27.23
N LYS A 240 8.67 -29.00 -27.04
CA LYS A 240 9.21 -29.75 -25.90
C LYS A 240 10.73 -30.01 -26.01
N ASN A 241 11.26 -30.08 -27.23
CA ASN A 241 12.67 -30.37 -27.50
C ASN A 241 13.43 -29.22 -28.16
N ASP A 242 12.77 -28.07 -28.36
CA ASP A 242 13.39 -26.94 -29.06
C ASP A 242 14.24 -26.10 -28.10
N LYS A 243 15.56 -26.09 -28.36
CA LYS A 243 16.56 -25.37 -27.57
C LYS A 243 16.23 -23.88 -27.53
N GLU A 244 15.59 -23.34 -28.57
CA GLU A 244 15.22 -21.93 -28.73
C GLU A 244 14.04 -21.49 -27.84
N CYS A 245 13.10 -22.39 -27.53
CA CYS A 245 11.97 -22.10 -26.63
C CYS A 245 12.43 -22.04 -25.17
N LYS A 246 13.37 -22.90 -24.77
CA LYS A 246 13.98 -22.85 -23.44
C LYS A 246 14.79 -21.57 -23.24
N THR A 247 15.54 -21.09 -24.23
CA THR A 247 16.23 -19.78 -24.16
C THR A 247 15.26 -18.60 -24.13
N LYS A 248 14.10 -18.67 -24.80
CA LYS A 248 13.06 -17.63 -24.73
C LYS A 248 12.33 -17.62 -23.38
N ILE A 249 12.05 -18.79 -22.80
CA ILE A 249 11.48 -18.89 -21.45
C ILE A 249 12.52 -18.42 -20.42
N GLN A 250 13.79 -18.81 -20.56
CA GLN A 250 14.87 -18.30 -19.72
C GLN A 250 15.03 -16.78 -19.88
N TYR A 251 15.01 -16.25 -21.10
CA TYR A 251 15.01 -14.80 -21.34
C TYR A 251 13.77 -14.11 -20.73
N ILE A 252 12.60 -14.74 -20.79
CA ILE A 252 11.41 -14.24 -20.10
C ILE A 252 11.64 -14.31 -18.59
N ILE A 253 12.20 -15.36 -18.01
CA ILE A 253 12.49 -15.45 -16.57
C ILE A 253 13.54 -14.41 -16.15
N ASP A 254 14.61 -14.26 -16.94
CA ASP A 254 15.69 -13.31 -16.74
C ASP A 254 15.22 -11.84 -16.90
N ASN A 255 14.16 -11.60 -17.69
CA ASN A 255 13.57 -10.26 -17.91
C ASN A 255 12.22 -10.04 -17.22
N THR A 256 11.62 -11.11 -16.68
CA THR A 256 10.49 -11.06 -15.78
C THR A 256 11.02 -11.04 -14.37
N ALA A 257 10.10 -10.76 -13.49
CA ALA A 257 10.36 -10.15 -12.22
C ALA A 257 10.08 -11.08 -11.05
N TYR A 258 9.71 -12.31 -11.37
CA TYR A 258 9.03 -13.24 -10.50
C TYR A 258 9.80 -14.54 -10.52
N ASP A 259 9.89 -15.19 -9.36
CA ASP A 259 10.45 -16.53 -9.24
C ASP A 259 9.42 -17.54 -9.80
N LEU A 260 9.44 -17.65 -11.13
CA LEU A 260 8.54 -18.49 -11.91
C LEU A 260 9.07 -19.92 -11.91
N ASP A 261 8.22 -20.86 -11.51
CA ASP A 261 8.54 -22.28 -11.60
C ASP A 261 8.47 -22.71 -13.08
N ILE A 262 9.63 -23.01 -13.68
CA ILE A 262 9.77 -23.35 -15.10
C ILE A 262 8.82 -24.48 -15.50
N ASP A 263 8.59 -25.45 -14.62
CA ASP A 263 7.73 -26.60 -14.90
C ASP A 263 6.24 -26.22 -14.91
N LYS A 264 5.89 -25.07 -14.30
CA LYS A 264 4.53 -24.50 -14.28
C LYS A 264 4.30 -23.44 -15.35
N VAL A 265 5.34 -22.93 -16.01
CA VAL A 265 5.22 -21.98 -17.13
C VAL A 265 4.71 -22.71 -18.37
N LYS A 266 3.39 -22.89 -18.44
CA LYS A 266 2.68 -23.49 -19.57
C LYS A 266 1.51 -22.61 -19.96
N TYR A 267 1.36 -22.37 -21.27
CA TYR A 267 0.20 -21.63 -21.76
C TYR A 267 -1.08 -22.32 -21.28
N ASN A 268 -1.86 -21.58 -20.49
CA ASN A 268 -3.13 -22.02 -19.95
C ASN A 268 -4.10 -20.87 -20.09
N SER A 269 -4.86 -20.85 -21.17
CA SER A 269 -5.83 -19.79 -21.47
C SER A 269 -6.86 -19.61 -20.36
N GLY A 270 -7.30 -20.71 -19.72
CA GLY A 270 -8.23 -20.70 -18.60
C GLY A 270 -7.62 -20.11 -17.33
N LEU A 271 -6.46 -20.58 -16.90
CA LEU A 271 -5.77 -20.05 -15.71
C LEU A 271 -5.32 -18.61 -15.92
N ARG A 272 -4.89 -18.25 -17.13
CA ARG A 272 -4.57 -16.86 -17.51
C ARG A 272 -5.80 -15.98 -17.46
N PHE A 273 -6.94 -16.47 -17.95
CA PHE A 273 -8.22 -15.77 -17.87
C PHE A 273 -8.68 -15.62 -16.43
N ILE A 274 -8.59 -16.66 -15.61
CA ILE A 274 -8.93 -16.64 -14.18
C ILE A 274 -7.99 -15.68 -13.43
N ALA A 275 -6.68 -15.76 -13.59
CA ALA A 275 -5.73 -14.85 -12.95
C ALA A 275 -5.96 -13.39 -13.41
N LYS A 276 -6.27 -13.19 -14.69
CA LYS A 276 -6.64 -11.87 -15.23
C LYS A 276 -7.99 -11.39 -14.67
N ILE A 277 -8.98 -12.26 -14.51
CA ILE A 277 -10.24 -11.95 -13.84
C ILE A 277 -9.99 -11.66 -12.37
N CYS A 278 -9.16 -12.42 -11.66
CA CYS A 278 -8.91 -12.15 -10.25
C CYS A 278 -8.19 -10.82 -10.07
N LEU A 279 -7.23 -10.49 -10.96
CA LEU A 279 -6.62 -9.17 -11.02
C LEU A 279 -7.64 -8.06 -11.34
N ASN A 280 -8.64 -8.33 -12.18
CA ASN A 280 -9.60 -7.34 -12.64
C ASN A 280 -10.89 -7.24 -11.80
N ASN A 281 -11.28 -8.30 -11.09
CA ASN A 281 -12.65 -8.54 -10.56
C ASN A 281 -12.69 -9.33 -9.23
N LEU A 282 -11.58 -9.70 -8.59
CA LEU A 282 -11.70 -10.37 -7.29
C LEU A 282 -11.98 -9.38 -6.17
N TRP A 283 -13.26 -9.08 -5.94
CA TRP A 283 -13.83 -8.73 -4.61
C TRP A 283 -15.35 -8.93 -4.63
N GLY A 284 -15.77 -10.12 -4.21
CA GLY A 284 -17.17 -10.46 -3.92
C GLY A 284 -17.35 -11.52 -2.83
N HIS A 285 -16.27 -12.02 -2.22
CA HIS A 285 -16.35 -13.07 -1.19
C HIS A 285 -15.23 -12.97 -0.13
N PHE A 286 -15.18 -11.85 0.59
CA PHE A 286 -14.53 -11.77 1.91
C PHE A 286 -15.43 -11.07 2.94
N GLU A 287 -16.72 -11.41 2.95
CA GLU A 287 -17.63 -11.31 4.11
C GLU A 287 -18.15 -12.74 4.34
N TYR A 288 -18.25 -13.34 5.53
CA TYR A 288 -18.74 -12.88 6.82
C TYR A 288 -18.42 -13.99 7.85
N LYS A 289 -18.03 -13.70 9.09
CA LYS A 289 -18.39 -14.48 10.30
C LYS A 289 -18.30 -13.58 11.53
N ASN A 290 -19.45 -13.31 12.14
CA ASN A 290 -19.60 -12.65 13.43
C ASN A 290 -18.87 -13.41 14.55
N LYS A 291 -18.41 -12.66 15.56
CA LYS A 291 -18.68 -12.97 16.98
C LYS A 291 -18.60 -11.69 17.81
N GLU A 292 -19.60 -11.54 18.67
CA GLU A 292 -19.83 -10.44 19.60
C GLU A 292 -18.83 -10.51 20.78
N GLU A 293 -18.40 -9.35 21.28
CA GLU A 293 -18.61 -8.91 22.67
C GLU A 293 -17.95 -7.54 22.92
N TYR A 294 -18.66 -6.68 23.65
CA TYR A 294 -18.38 -5.26 23.82
C TYR A 294 -17.46 -4.96 25.01
N SER A 295 -16.60 -3.95 24.90
CA SER A 295 -16.12 -3.18 26.05
C SER A 295 -16.10 -1.67 25.74
N LYS A 296 -16.44 -0.85 26.75
CA LYS A 296 -16.64 0.60 26.62
C LYS A 296 -15.31 1.35 26.46
N PRO A 297 -15.13 2.22 25.45
CA PRO A 297 -13.95 3.08 25.34
C PRO A 297 -14.14 4.44 26.03
N ASN A 298 -13.05 4.99 26.59
CA ASN A 298 -12.87 6.41 26.90
C ASN A 298 -11.36 6.73 27.09
N PRO A 299 -10.80 7.96 26.98
CA PRO A 299 -11.20 9.22 26.30
C PRO A 299 -10.04 9.82 25.43
N SER A 300 -9.31 9.06 24.62
CA SER A 300 -8.33 9.69 23.70
C SER A 300 -8.06 8.83 22.47
N VAL A 301 -8.81 9.15 21.40
CA VAL A 301 -8.67 8.73 19.99
C VAL A 301 -8.12 7.31 19.76
N ASN A 302 -9.00 6.38 19.39
CA ASN A 302 -8.58 5.04 18.97
C ASN A 302 -7.79 5.11 17.66
N VAL A 303 -6.45 5.06 17.77
CA VAL A 303 -5.51 5.09 16.62
C VAL A 303 -5.75 3.95 15.62
N TYR A 304 -6.29 2.81 16.06
CA TYR A 304 -6.63 1.69 15.17
C TYR A 304 -7.79 2.02 14.24
N ILE A 305 -8.78 2.77 14.70
CA ILE A 305 -9.86 3.23 13.82
C ILE A 305 -9.27 4.16 12.76
N ALA A 306 -8.47 5.15 13.17
CA ALA A 306 -7.85 6.08 12.24
C ALA A 306 -6.97 5.38 11.20
N LEU A 307 -6.12 4.42 11.61
CA LEU A 307 -5.24 3.70 10.68
C LEU A 307 -5.99 2.79 9.72
N PHE A 308 -7.03 2.09 10.18
CA PHE A 308 -7.85 1.23 9.30
C PHE A 308 -8.72 2.07 8.37
N THR A 309 -9.24 3.22 8.82
CA THR A 309 -9.98 4.15 7.98
C THR A 309 -9.13 4.66 6.82
N THR A 310 -7.89 5.08 7.08
CA THR A 310 -7.02 5.55 6.00
C THR A 310 -6.53 4.41 5.12
N ALA A 311 -6.28 3.22 5.67
CA ALA A 311 -5.92 2.04 4.90
C ALA A 311 -7.05 1.60 3.95
N HIS A 312 -8.29 1.50 4.43
CA HIS A 312 -9.45 1.20 3.57
C HIS A 312 -9.65 2.25 2.50
N ALA A 313 -9.52 3.54 2.83
CA ALA A 313 -9.60 4.62 1.84
C ALA A 313 -8.53 4.48 0.75
N ARG A 314 -7.27 4.19 1.12
CA ARG A 314 -6.20 3.93 0.15
C ARG A 314 -6.49 2.70 -0.72
N LEU A 315 -7.00 1.62 -0.14
CA LEU A 315 -7.36 0.41 -0.88
C LEU A 315 -8.53 0.64 -1.83
N LYS A 316 -9.52 1.45 -1.44
CA LYS A 316 -10.63 1.86 -2.32
C LYS A 316 -10.16 2.72 -3.48
N LEU A 317 -9.28 3.69 -3.24
CA LEU A 317 -8.63 4.41 -4.33
C LEU A 317 -7.80 3.46 -5.21
N TYR A 318 -7.09 2.50 -4.60
CA TYR A 318 -6.29 1.53 -5.33
C TYR A 318 -7.11 0.66 -6.30
N GLU A 319 -8.37 0.32 -5.97
CA GLU A 319 -9.27 -0.40 -6.88
C GLU A 319 -9.45 0.34 -8.21
N LEU A 320 -9.62 1.67 -8.15
CA LEU A 320 -9.72 2.52 -9.34
C LEU A 320 -8.40 2.55 -10.14
N LEU A 321 -7.28 2.70 -9.43
CA LEU A 321 -5.94 2.73 -10.04
C LEU A 321 -5.60 1.42 -10.73
N ASP A 322 -6.00 0.29 -10.17
CA ASP A 322 -5.72 -1.05 -10.67
C ASP A 322 -6.55 -1.39 -11.93
N ILE A 323 -7.75 -0.82 -12.06
CA ILE A 323 -8.55 -0.86 -13.29
C ILE A 323 -7.94 0.05 -14.37
N LEU A 324 -7.59 1.28 -14.01
CA LEU A 324 -7.13 2.30 -14.96
C LEU A 324 -5.68 2.09 -15.42
N GLN A 325 -4.81 1.56 -14.56
CA GLN A 325 -3.40 1.26 -14.86
C GLN A 325 -2.68 2.48 -15.45
N GLU A 326 -2.13 2.37 -16.66
CA GLU A 326 -1.41 3.43 -17.37
C GLU A 326 -2.26 4.67 -17.71
N ARG A 327 -3.60 4.58 -17.62
CA ARG A 327 -4.51 5.70 -17.92
C ARG A 327 -4.51 6.78 -16.86
N VAL A 328 -4.01 6.49 -15.66
CA VAL A 328 -4.00 7.42 -14.53
C VAL A 328 -3.01 8.55 -14.76
N LEU A 329 -3.48 9.79 -14.69
CA LEU A 329 -2.67 11.01 -14.83
C LEU A 329 -2.29 11.57 -13.45
N TYR A 330 -3.25 11.59 -12.53
CA TYR A 330 -3.11 12.18 -11.19
C TYR A 330 -4.10 11.56 -10.21
N MET A 331 -3.72 11.50 -8.93
CA MET A 331 -4.60 11.07 -7.86
C MET A 331 -4.38 11.92 -6.60
N ASP A 332 -5.45 12.19 -5.86
CA ASP A 332 -5.38 12.83 -4.55
C ASP A 332 -6.48 12.30 -3.64
N THR A 333 -6.08 11.42 -2.71
CA THR A 333 -6.86 10.89 -1.58
C THR A 333 -8.11 10.11 -1.96
N ASP A 334 -9.12 10.79 -2.48
CA ASP A 334 -10.44 10.33 -2.89
C ASP A 334 -10.76 10.63 -4.36
N SER A 335 -9.84 11.28 -5.07
CA SER A 335 -10.04 11.70 -6.44
C SER A 335 -8.96 11.17 -7.40
N CYS A 336 -9.33 11.02 -8.67
CA CYS A 336 -8.45 10.52 -9.72
C CYS A 336 -8.76 11.19 -11.07
N ILE A 337 -7.71 11.66 -11.74
CA ILE A 337 -7.76 12.16 -13.12
C ILE A 337 -7.13 11.11 -14.03
N TYR A 338 -7.84 10.74 -15.08
CA TYR A 338 -7.39 9.73 -16.04
C TYR A 338 -7.75 10.09 -17.48
N ASN A 339 -7.06 9.47 -18.44
CA ASN A 339 -7.42 9.56 -19.84
C ASN A 339 -8.44 8.47 -20.22
N ASP A 340 -9.56 8.89 -20.77
CA ASP A 340 -10.61 8.03 -21.29
C ASP A 340 -10.33 7.77 -22.77
N ASP A 341 -9.88 6.54 -23.03
CA ASP A 341 -9.57 5.98 -24.35
C ASP A 341 -10.73 5.14 -24.90
N GLY A 342 -11.89 5.13 -24.23
CA GLY A 342 -13.05 4.30 -24.61
C GLY A 342 -12.85 2.79 -24.35
N SER A 343 -11.78 2.41 -23.63
CA SER A 343 -11.53 1.02 -23.28
C SER A 343 -12.58 0.47 -22.31
N GLU A 344 -12.62 -0.86 -22.20
CA GLU A 344 -13.50 -1.54 -21.25
C GLU A 344 -13.20 -1.16 -19.79
N ALA A 345 -11.96 -0.76 -19.49
CA ALA A 345 -11.60 -0.23 -18.19
C ALA A 345 -12.32 1.09 -17.90
N CYS A 346 -12.35 2.02 -18.86
CA CYS A 346 -13.05 3.30 -18.73
C CYS A 346 -14.57 3.10 -18.59
N LYS A 347 -15.16 2.22 -19.40
CA LYS A 347 -16.59 1.86 -19.27
C LYS A 347 -16.93 1.25 -17.91
N LYS A 348 -16.03 0.44 -17.35
CA LYS A 348 -16.19 -0.10 -16.00
C LYS A 348 -16.24 1.03 -14.97
N ILE A 349 -15.38 2.05 -15.09
CA ILE A 349 -15.44 3.22 -14.21
C ILE A 349 -16.75 3.99 -14.37
N GLU A 350 -17.22 4.19 -15.60
CA GLU A 350 -18.53 4.81 -15.85
C GLU A 350 -19.68 4.02 -15.20
N SER A 351 -19.61 2.68 -15.20
CA SER A 351 -20.61 1.82 -14.53
C SER A 351 -20.58 1.91 -13.00
N MET A 352 -19.45 2.34 -12.41
CA MET A 352 -19.29 2.56 -10.98
C MET A 352 -19.74 3.97 -10.55
N MET A 353 -20.15 4.81 -11.50
CA MET A 353 -20.61 6.14 -11.20
C MET A 353 -22.04 6.14 -10.66
N GLY A 354 -22.31 7.05 -9.73
CA GLY A 354 -23.61 7.16 -9.10
C GLY A 354 -23.68 8.29 -8.08
N ASN A 355 -24.81 8.39 -7.40
CA ASN A 355 -25.10 9.47 -6.44
C ASN A 355 -25.20 8.96 -5.00
N LYS A 356 -24.83 7.70 -4.73
CA LYS A 356 -24.89 7.11 -3.39
C LYS A 356 -23.54 7.28 -2.67
N LEU A 357 -23.59 7.08 -1.36
CA LEU A 357 -22.40 7.11 -0.51
C LEU A 357 -21.38 6.05 -0.98
N GLY A 358 -20.18 6.51 -1.35
CA GLY A 358 -19.11 5.66 -1.86
C GLY A 358 -19.10 5.46 -3.37
N ASP A 359 -20.08 5.99 -4.11
CA ASP A 359 -20.07 5.98 -5.58
C ASP A 359 -19.06 7.00 -6.12
N LEU A 360 -18.65 6.81 -7.37
CA LEU A 360 -17.83 7.79 -8.09
C LEU A 360 -18.71 8.85 -8.75
N THR A 361 -18.30 10.11 -8.65
CA THR A 361 -18.93 11.24 -9.33
C THR A 361 -17.95 11.94 -10.26
N ASP A 362 -18.44 12.40 -11.42
CA ASP A 362 -17.65 13.22 -12.34
C ASP A 362 -17.67 14.68 -11.89
N GLU A 363 -16.51 15.16 -11.46
CA GLU A 363 -16.31 16.50 -10.91
C GLU A 363 -16.27 17.58 -11.99
N ILE A 364 -15.93 17.23 -13.24
CA ILE A 364 -15.87 18.21 -14.33
C ILE A 364 -17.28 18.65 -14.70
N VAL A 365 -18.20 17.69 -14.81
CA VAL A 365 -19.59 17.95 -15.15
C VAL A 365 -20.27 18.75 -14.03
N SER A 366 -20.02 18.39 -12.77
CA SER A 366 -20.69 19.01 -11.62
C SER A 366 -20.17 20.41 -11.29
N LYS A 367 -18.85 20.65 -11.33
CA LYS A 367 -18.24 21.91 -10.88
C LYS A 367 -17.89 22.89 -12.00
N HIS A 368 -17.58 22.38 -13.19
CA HIS A 368 -17.01 23.21 -14.26
C HIS A 368 -17.89 23.35 -15.50
N ASN A 369 -19.07 22.70 -15.51
CA ASN A 369 -20.01 22.69 -16.63
C ASN A 369 -19.34 22.41 -17.99
N ALA A 370 -18.30 21.58 -17.94
CA ALA A 370 -17.50 21.16 -19.09
C ALA A 370 -17.69 19.66 -19.32
N ASN A 371 -17.42 19.18 -20.53
CA ASN A 371 -17.63 17.77 -20.87
C ASN A 371 -16.42 16.89 -20.54
N HIS A 372 -15.20 17.42 -20.68
CA HIS A 372 -13.95 16.70 -20.44
C HIS A 372 -12.77 17.69 -20.40
N ILE A 373 -11.65 17.23 -19.84
CA ILE A 373 -10.36 17.94 -19.88
C ILE A 373 -9.71 17.69 -21.26
N LYS A 374 -9.33 18.76 -21.95
CA LYS A 374 -8.61 18.71 -23.25
C LYS A 374 -7.10 18.70 -23.11
N GLN A 375 -6.59 19.31 -22.05
CA GLN A 375 -5.16 19.39 -21.77
C GLN A 375 -4.98 19.27 -20.26
N PHE A 376 -4.10 18.38 -19.83
CA PHE A 376 -3.80 18.18 -18.42
C PHE A 376 -2.37 18.63 -18.14
N ILE A 377 -2.22 19.53 -17.17
CA ILE A 377 -0.92 20.02 -16.71
C ILE A 377 -0.87 19.93 -15.19
N SER A 378 0.23 19.38 -14.66
CA SER A 378 0.49 19.38 -13.22
C SER A 378 1.91 19.85 -12.93
N ALA A 379 2.03 20.78 -11.98
CA ALA A 379 3.32 21.28 -11.49
C ALA A 379 3.82 20.50 -10.25
N GLY A 380 3.12 19.41 -9.90
CA GLY A 380 3.39 18.52 -8.78
C GLY A 380 2.14 18.14 -7.98
N GLN A 381 2.35 17.41 -6.88
CA GLN A 381 1.28 17.06 -5.95
C GLN A 381 0.51 18.32 -5.52
N LYS A 382 -0.82 18.27 -5.64
CA LYS A 382 -1.77 19.34 -5.29
C LYS A 382 -1.67 20.63 -6.13
N ILE A 383 -1.00 20.58 -7.29
CA ILE A 383 -0.93 21.71 -8.22
C ILE A 383 -1.30 21.20 -9.62
N ILE A 384 -2.58 21.38 -9.99
CA ILE A 384 -3.15 21.08 -11.30
C ILE A 384 -3.53 22.41 -11.97
N LEU A 385 -3.25 22.53 -13.27
CA LEU A 385 -3.49 23.72 -14.08
C LEU A 385 -4.44 23.43 -15.24
#